data_AF-A0A7J4JPR3-F1
#
_entry.id   AF-A0A7J4JPR3-F1
#
_cell.length_a   1.000
_cell.length_b   1.000
_cell.length_c   1.000
_cell.angle_alpha   90.00
_cell.angle_beta   90.00
_cell.angle_gamma   90.00
#
_symmetry.space_group_name_H-M   'P 1'
#
loop_
_entity.id
_entity.type
_entity.pdbx_description
1 polymer ?
#
loop_
_entity_poly.entity_id
_entity_poly.type
_entity_poly.pdbx_seq_one_letter_code
_entity_poly.pdbx_strand_id
1 'polypeptide(L)' 'REVGAIPFFKRAVYDATKIRGRMRQGREWQARVPRKVLFVLKRMKAEERVRGL' A
#
# COMPACT_ATOMS: atom_id res chain seq x y z
N ARG A 1 -30.38 -3.51 -14.57
CA ARG A 1 -29.43 -2.56 -13.94
C ARG A 1 -28.04 -3.18 -14.07
N GLU A 2 -27.20 -2.69 -14.95
CA GLU A 2 -25.83 -3.20 -15.09
C GLU A 2 -24.93 -2.63 -13.99
N VAL A 3 -24.17 -3.50 -13.33
CA VAL A 3 -23.18 -3.12 -12.32
C VAL A 3 -21.83 -3.04 -13.01
N GLY A 4 -21.40 -1.83 -13.36
CA GLY A 4 -20.05 -1.58 -13.85
C GLY A 4 -19.03 -1.70 -12.71
N ALA A 5 -17.83 -2.19 -13.02
CA ALA A 5 -16.74 -2.20 -12.05
C ALA A 5 -16.45 -0.77 -11.57
N ILE A 6 -16.35 -0.57 -10.26
CA ILE A 6 -15.98 0.73 -9.68
C ILE A 6 -14.60 1.10 -10.26
N PRO A 7 -14.44 2.28 -10.88
CA PRO A 7 -13.14 2.71 -11.37
C PRO A 7 -12.12 2.70 -10.24
N PHE A 8 -11.16 1.78 -10.31
CA PHE A 8 -10.09 1.71 -9.31
C PHE A 8 -9.16 2.92 -9.52
N PHE A 9 -9.26 3.90 -8.63
CA PHE A 9 -8.38 5.06 -8.65
C PHE A 9 -6.91 4.63 -8.59
N LYS A 10 -6.17 4.87 -9.69
CA LYS A 10 -4.72 4.61 -9.82
C LYS A 10 -4.28 3.23 -9.28
N ARG A 11 -5.00 2.15 -9.66
CA ARG A 11 -4.72 0.77 -9.21
C ARG A 11 -3.26 0.33 -9.33
N ALA A 12 -2.55 0.77 -10.36
CA ALA A 12 -1.13 0.43 -10.55
C ALA A 12 -0.21 0.99 -9.43
N VAL A 13 -0.64 2.09 -8.81
CA VAL A 13 0.07 2.81 -7.74
C VAL A 13 -0.43 2.33 -6.37
N TYR A 14 -1.76 2.36 -6.15
CA TYR A 14 -2.40 2.09 -4.86
C TYR A 14 -2.89 0.63 -4.73
N ASP A 15 -1.99 -0.32 -5.02
CA ASP A 15 -2.27 -1.75 -4.85
C ASP A 15 -1.69 -2.24 -3.51
N ALA A 16 -2.58 -2.57 -2.57
CA ALA A 16 -2.20 -2.99 -1.23
C ALA A 16 -1.34 -4.27 -1.23
N THR A 17 -1.60 -5.21 -2.15
CA THR A 17 -0.81 -6.44 -2.28
C THR A 17 0.61 -6.13 -2.73
N LYS A 18 0.78 -5.26 -3.74
CA LYS A 18 2.11 -4.83 -4.21
C LYS A 18 2.86 -4.02 -3.15
N ILE A 19 2.17 -3.14 -2.42
CA ILE A 19 2.74 -2.35 -1.34
C ILE A 19 3.27 -3.27 -0.23
N ARG A 20 2.46 -4.21 0.26
CA ARG A 20 2.89 -5.20 1.28
C ARG A 20 4.02 -6.09 0.78
N GLY A 21 3.98 -6.52 -0.49
CA GLY A 21 5.06 -7.30 -1.09
C GLY A 21 6.40 -6.56 -1.07
N ARG A 22 6.40 -5.25 -1.34
CA ARG A 22 7.60 -4.40 -1.25
C ARG A 22 8.08 -4.23 0.19
N MET A 23 7.19 -4.02 1.16
CA MET A 23 7.53 -3.98 2.58
C MET A 23 8.24 -5.26 3.05
N ARG A 24 7.72 -6.44 2.69
CA ARG A 24 8.35 -7.73 3.03
C ARG A 24 9.74 -7.88 2.41
N GLN A 25 9.92 -7.43 1.17
CA GLN A 25 11.18 -7.49 0.44
C GLN A 25 12.17 -6.37 0.79
N GLY A 26 11.79 -5.45 1.68
CA GLY A 26 12.58 -4.24 1.98
C GLY A 26 12.83 -3.32 0.80
N ARG A 27 11.92 -3.34 -0.19
CA ARG A 27 11.95 -2.45 -1.36
C ARG A 27 11.18 -1.18 -1.07
N GLU A 28 11.52 -0.10 -1.78
CA GLU A 28 10.82 1.19 -1.69
C GLU A 28 9.32 1.01 -1.98
N TRP A 29 8.48 1.47 -1.05
CA TRP A 29 7.01 1.38 -1.09
C TRP A 29 6.34 2.70 -0.72
N GLN A 30 7.08 3.66 -0.18
CA GLN A 30 6.60 4.91 0.39
C GLN A 30 5.97 5.83 -0.68
N ALA A 31 6.49 5.81 -1.90
CA ALA A 31 5.95 6.54 -3.05
C ALA A 31 4.61 5.98 -3.58
N ARG A 32 4.21 4.79 -3.11
CA ARG A 32 2.96 4.11 -3.53
C ARG A 32 1.79 4.38 -2.60
N VAL A 33 1.92 5.33 -1.68
CA VAL A 33 0.84 5.77 -0.81
C VAL A 33 0.84 7.30 -0.71
N PRO A 34 -0.32 7.94 -0.49
CA PRO A 34 -0.36 9.36 -0.20
C PRO A 34 0.47 9.69 1.06
N ARG A 35 1.06 10.89 1.11
CA ARG A 35 1.92 11.34 2.22
C ARG A 35 1.27 11.18 3.61
N LYS A 36 -0.04 11.45 3.73
CA LYS A 36 -0.79 11.27 4.99
C LYS A 36 -0.81 9.80 5.44
N VAL A 37 -0.98 8.87 4.50
CA VAL A 37 -0.97 7.42 4.78
C VAL A 37 0.44 6.96 5.15
N LEU A 38 1.46 7.44 4.43
CA LEU A 38 2.86 7.16 4.76
C LEU A 38 3.20 7.53 6.20
N PHE A 39 2.76 8.71 6.64
CA PHE A 39 2.98 9.19 8.01
C PHE A 39 2.37 8.23 9.04
N VAL A 40 1.12 7.81 8.84
CA VAL A 40 0.43 6.86 9.73
C VAL A 40 1.15 5.51 9.76
N LEU A 41 1.49 4.96 8.59
CA LEU A 41 2.15 3.65 8.50
C LEU A 41 3.55 3.65 9.13
N LYS A 42 4.31 4.74 8.98
CA LYS A 42 5.60 4.91 9.68
C LYS A 42 5.41 4.98 11.19
N ARG A 43 4.46 5.77 11.69
CA ARG A 43 4.16 5.88 13.13
C ARG A 43 3.78 4.52 13.74
N MET A 44 3.08 3.68 12.97
CA MET A 44 2.67 2.33 13.40
C MET A 44 3.76 1.27 13.22
N LYS A 45 4.93 1.62 12.65
CA LYS A 45 5.98 0.66 12.27
C LYS A 45 5.44 -0.48 11.40
N ALA A 46 4.59 -0.12 10.43
CA ALA A 46 3.85 -1.10 9.62
C ALA A 46 4.78 -2.05 8.84
N GLU A 47 5.91 -1.55 8.34
CA GLU A 47 6.88 -2.38 7.61
C GLU A 47 7.51 -3.46 8.50
N GLU A 48 7.88 -3.13 9.74
CA GLU A 48 8.41 -4.10 10.71
C GLU A 48 7.36 -5.18 11.01
N ARG A 49 6.11 -4.79 11.24
CA ARG A 49 5.00 -5.72 11.46
C ARG A 49 4.79 -6.66 10.28
N VAL A 50 4.80 -6.12 9.06
CA VAL A 50 4.59 -6.90 7.83
C VAL A 50 5.75 -7.88 7.56
N ARG A 51 6.98 -7.53 7.94
CA ARG A 51 8.12 -8.46 7.86
C ARG A 51 8.08 -9.57 8.92
N GLY A 52 7.38 -9.34 10.03
CA GLY A 52 7.13 -10.35 11.07
C GLY A 52 5.96 -11.31 10.76
N LEU A 53 5.31 -11.17 9.60
CA LEU A 53 4.24 -12.04 9.08
C LEU A 53 4.74 -12.94 7.93
#